data_AF-A0A7C8HJ46-F1
#
_entry.id   AF-A0A7C8HJ46-F1
#
_cell.length_a   1.000
_cell.length_b   1.000
_cell.length_c   1.000
_cell.angle_alpha   90.00
_cell.angle_beta   90.00
_cell.angle_gamma   90.00
#
_symmetry.space_group_name_H-M   'P 1'
#
loop_
_entity.id
_entity.type
_entity.pdbx_description
1 polymer ?
#
loop_
_entity_poly.entity_id
_entity_poly.type
_entity_poly.pdbx_seq_one_letter_code
_entity_poly.pdbx_strand_id
1 'polypeptide(L)'
;MTTLTLEIPEEMAAWLAEEATRRGVSRETAALDLLEQIALDDLRAPLTEEDIAAIEQGLADMRAGNVFSSQEVWESLGIKE
;
A
#
# COMPACT_ATOMS: atom_id res chain seq x y z
N MET A 1 28.13 -5.25 -12.29
CA MET A 1 26.96 -4.38 -12.55
C MET A 1 26.03 -5.12 -13.48
N THR A 2 24.78 -5.28 -13.06
CA THR A 2 23.73 -5.85 -13.91
C THR A 2 22.93 -4.69 -14.46
N THR A 3 22.74 -4.64 -15.77
CA THR A 3 21.95 -3.58 -16.42
C THR A 3 20.60 -4.17 -16.79
N LEU A 4 19.53 -3.50 -16.38
CA LEU A 4 18.17 -3.82 -16.77
C LEU A 4 17.68 -2.72 -17.73
N THR A 5 17.14 -3.12 -18.86
CA THR A 5 16.47 -2.21 -19.80
C THR A 5 14.98 -2.46 -19.69
N LEU A 6 14.22 -1.40 -19.41
CA LEU A 6 12.77 -1.46 -19.25
C LEU A 6 12.11 -0.76 -20.44
N GLU A 7 11.24 -1.47 -21.13
CA GLU A 7 10.30 -0.85 -22.06
C GLU A 7 9.02 -0.53 -21.29
N ILE A 8 8.78 0.76 -21.05
CA ILE A 8 7.62 1.25 -20.31
C ILE A 8 6.80 2.21 -21.17
N PRO A 9 5.48 2.31 -20.93
CA PRO A 9 4.64 3.32 -21.58
C PRO A 9 5.14 4.75 -21.31
N GLU A 10 4.91 5.66 -22.25
CA GLU A 10 5.32 7.07 -22.14
C GLU A 10 4.74 7.75 -20.90
N GLU A 11 3.48 7.46 -20.56
CA GLU A 11 2.84 7.98 -19.36
C GLU A 11 3.56 7.56 -18.08
N MET A 12 4.03 6.31 -18.02
CA MET A 12 4.78 5.79 -16.87
C MET A 12 6.17 6.42 -16.79
N ALA A 13 6.81 6.65 -17.94
CA ALA A 13 8.09 7.37 -17.99
C ALA A 13 7.96 8.82 -17.53
N ALA A 14 6.86 9.50 -17.90
CA ALA A 14 6.54 10.84 -17.44
C ALA A 14 6.29 10.87 -15.92
N TRP A 15 5.50 9.91 -15.41
CA TRP A 15 5.26 9.77 -13.98
C TRP A 15 6.56 9.54 -13.19
N LEU A 16 7.44 8.65 -13.64
CA LEU A 16 8.73 8.41 -13.00
C LEU A 16 9.61 9.65 -12.98
N ALA A 17 9.59 10.45 -14.05
CA ALA A 17 10.33 11.70 -14.11
C ALA A 17 9.81 12.73 -13.09
N GLU A 18 8.50 12.89 -12.98
CA GLU A 18 7.87 13.78 -12.01
C GLU A 18 8.14 13.31 -10.58
N GLU A 19 7.97 12.02 -10.31
CA GLU A 19 8.17 11.41 -9.00
C GLU A 19 9.62 11.53 -8.52
N ALA A 20 10.59 11.32 -9.42
CA ALA A 20 12.00 11.53 -9.15
C ALA A 20 12.29 13.01 -8.79
N THR A 21 11.73 13.96 -9.54
CA THR A 21 11.85 15.39 -9.24
C THR A 21 11.22 15.76 -7.90
N ARG A 22 10.02 15.26 -7.61
CA ARG A 22 9.28 15.51 -6.37
C ARG A 22 10.05 15.04 -5.14
N ARG A 23 10.74 13.90 -5.26
CA ARG A 23 11.51 13.28 -4.18
C ARG A 23 12.97 13.72 -4.14
N GLY A 24 13.46 14.41 -5.17
CA GLY A 24 14.87 14.80 -5.29
C GLY A 24 15.81 13.61 -5.49
N VAL A 25 15.33 12.53 -6.11
CA VAL A 25 16.11 11.31 -6.41
C VAL A 25 16.32 11.14 -7.91
N SER A 26 17.13 10.17 -8.32
CA SER A 26 17.31 9.87 -9.75
C SER A 26 16.11 9.07 -10.28
N ARG A 27 15.92 9.08 -11.61
CA ARG A 27 14.85 8.30 -12.25
C ARG A 27 15.05 6.80 -12.06
N GLU A 28 16.31 6.35 -12.02
CA GLU A 28 16.68 4.97 -11.74
C GLU A 28 16.26 4.55 -10.33
N THR A 29 16.46 5.41 -9.32
CA THR A 29 15.99 5.15 -7.96
C THR A 29 14.47 5.06 -7.90
N ALA A 30 13.76 6.01 -8.51
CA ALA A 30 12.30 5.98 -8.56
C ALA A 30 11.77 4.72 -9.28
N ALA A 31 12.44 4.28 -10.35
CA ALA A 31 12.08 3.07 -11.08
C ALA A 31 12.35 1.79 -10.26
N LEU A 32 13.46 1.75 -9.51
CA LEU A 32 13.76 0.64 -8.61
C LEU A 32 12.73 0.51 -7.50
N ASP A 33 12.34 1.61 -6.87
CA ASP A 33 11.31 1.61 -5.83
C ASP A 33 9.96 1.13 -6.37
N LEU A 34 9.60 1.54 -7.59
CA LEU A 34 8.39 1.05 -8.25
C LEU A 34 8.45 -0.47 -8.49
N LEU A 35 9.58 -0.98 -8.96
CA LEU A 35 9.77 -2.42 -9.16
C LEU A 35 9.73 -3.20 -7.85
N GLU A 36 10.31 -2.66 -6.77
CA GLU A 36 10.20 -3.25 -5.43
C GLU A 36 8.76 -3.28 -4.96
N GLN A 37 8.00 -2.20 -5.18
CA GLN A 37 6.59 -2.15 -4.82
C GLN A 37 5.76 -3.18 -5.60
N ILE A 38 5.98 -3.31 -6.91
CA ILE A 38 5.31 -4.33 -7.73
C ILE A 38 5.64 -5.73 -7.20
N ALA A 39 6.91 -6.01 -6.91
CA ALA A 39 7.33 -7.29 -6.36
C ALA A 39 6.70 -7.57 -4.98
N LEU A 40 6.52 -6.56 -4.15
CA LEU A 40 5.85 -6.68 -2.85
C LEU A 40 4.33 -6.89 -3.00
N ASP A 41 3.69 -6.19 -3.93
CA ASP A 41 2.27 -6.32 -4.18
C ASP A 41 1.92 -7.68 -4.80
N ASP A 42 2.78 -8.23 -5.66
CA ASP A 42 2.64 -9.61 -6.17
C ASP A 42 2.76 -10.68 -5.05
N LEU A 43 3.46 -10.37 -3.97
CA LEU A 43 3.60 -11.25 -2.81
C LEU A 43 2.46 -11.09 -1.79
N ARG A 44 1.65 -10.04 -1.90
CA ARG A 44 0.51 -9.84 -1.01
C ARG A 44 -0.64 -10.75 -1.45
N ALA A 45 -1.15 -11.52 -0.49
CA ALA A 45 -2.40 -12.24 -0.69
C ALA A 45 -3.52 -11.23 -1.02
N PRO A 46 -4.39 -11.52 -1.99
CA PRO A 46 -5.57 -10.69 -2.22
C PRO A 46 -6.43 -10.66 -0.96
N LEU A 47 -7.12 -9.54 -0.73
CA LEU A 47 -8.09 -9.45 0.36
C LEU A 47 -9.14 -10.55 0.20
N THR A 48 -9.43 -11.24 1.28
CA THR A 48 -10.51 -12.22 1.34
C THR A 48 -11.87 -11.51 1.45
N GLU A 49 -12.96 -12.23 1.20
CA GLU A 49 -14.31 -11.70 1.44
C GLU A 49 -14.52 -11.31 2.91
N GLU A 50 -13.87 -12.03 3.84
CA GLU A 50 -13.89 -11.73 5.27
C GLU A 50 -13.17 -10.41 5.57
N ASP A 51 -12.00 -10.15 4.95
CA ASP A 51 -11.28 -8.89 5.09
C ASP A 51 -12.11 -7.71 4.57
N ILE A 52 -12.76 -7.89 3.41
CA ILE A 52 -13.62 -6.87 2.82
C ILE A 52 -14.81 -6.57 3.75
N ALA A 53 -15.48 -7.62 4.26
CA ALA A 53 -16.60 -7.45 5.19
C ALA A 53 -16.19 -6.74 6.49
N ALA A 54 -15.00 -7.04 7.03
CA ALA A 54 -14.46 -6.37 8.20
C ALA A 54 -14.19 -4.87 7.94
N ILE A 55 -13.65 -4.55 6.76
CA ILE A 55 -13.43 -3.14 6.35
C ILE A 55 -14.75 -2.40 6.20
N GLU A 56 -15.75 -3.01 5.53
CA GLU A 56 -17.07 -2.40 5.35
C GLU A 56 -17.76 -2.13 6.69
N GLN A 57 -17.66 -3.08 7.63
CA GLN A 57 -18.18 -2.92 8.98
C GLN A 57 -17.48 -1.77 9.72
N GLY A 58 -16.15 -1.71 9.67
CA GLY A 58 -15.38 -0.63 10.27
C GLY A 58 -15.75 0.75 9.71
N LEU A 59 -15.98 0.85 8.40
CA LEU A 59 -16.46 2.09 7.78
C LEU A 59 -17.89 2.46 8.22
N ALA A 60 -18.77 1.47 8.41
CA ALA A 60 -20.11 1.70 8.93
C ALA A 60 -20.08 2.21 10.37
N ASP A 61 -19.25 1.61 11.22
CA ASP A 61 -19.06 2.03 12.61
C ASP A 61 -18.48 3.45 12.71
N MET A 62 -17.48 3.78 11.89
CA MET A 62 -16.95 5.14 11.78
C MET A 62 -18.03 6.16 11.38
N ARG A 63 -18.89 5.82 10.42
CA ARG A 63 -20.00 6.71 9.98
C ARG A 63 -21.08 6.86 11.03
N ALA A 64 -21.34 5.82 11.80
CA ALA A 64 -22.27 5.86 12.93
C ALA A 64 -21.73 6.67 14.12
N GLY A 65 -20.44 7.01 14.11
CA GLY A 65 -19.79 7.70 15.22
C GLY A 65 -19.50 6.78 16.41
N ASN A 66 -19.45 5.47 16.16
CA ASN A 66 -19.07 4.50 17.17
C ASN A 66 -17.59 4.70 17.51
N VAL A 67 -17.31 4.93 18.79
CA VAL A 67 -15.94 5.09 19.30
C VAL A 67 -15.67 3.91 20.21
N PHE A 68 -14.56 3.22 19.94
CA PHE A 68 -14.08 2.12 20.75
C PHE A 68 -12.90 2.60 21.57
N SER A 69 -12.87 2.25 22.85
CA SER A 69 -11.68 2.44 23.67
C SER A 69 -10.58 1.49 23.20
N SER A 70 -9.32 1.87 23.43
CA SER A 70 -8.19 0.98 23.09
C SER A 70 -8.34 -0.39 23.74
N GLN A 71 -8.82 -0.44 24.99
CA GLN A 71 -9.01 -1.69 25.72
C GLN A 71 -10.01 -2.63 25.04
N GLU A 72 -11.15 -2.12 24.58
CA GLU A 72 -12.14 -2.92 23.83
C GLU A 72 -11.58 -3.45 22.51
N VAL A 73 -10.75 -2.64 21.83
CA VAL A 73 -10.07 -3.06 20.60
C VAL A 73 -9.05 -4.17 20.87
N TRP A 74 -8.22 -4.04 21.91
CA TRP A 74 -7.25 -5.09 22.27
C TRP A 74 -7.92 -6.41 22.67
N GLU A 75 -8.98 -6.34 23.46
CA GLU A 75 -9.76 -7.51 23.88
C GLU A 75 -10.42 -8.22 22.68
N SER A 76 -11.01 -7.45 21.75
CA SER A 76 -11.63 -8.01 20.53
C SER A 76 -10.62 -8.62 19.55
N LEU A 77 -9.39 -8.09 19.50
CA LEU A 77 -8.29 -8.67 18.72
C LEU A 77 -7.63 -9.88 19.40
N GLY A 78 -8.03 -10.21 20.63
CA GLY A 78 -7.47 -11.31 21.40
C GLY A 78 -6.02 -11.08 21.84
N ILE A 79 -5.54 -9.84 21.78
CA ILE A 79 -4.20 -9.45 22.21
C ILE A 79 -4.26 -9.20 23.71
N LYS A 80 -3.82 -10.18 24.50
CA LYS A 80 -3.65 -10.02 25.95
C LYS A 80 -2.30 -9.35 26.22
N GLU A 81 -2.30 -8.35 27.10
CA GLU A 81 -1.07 -7.82 27.71
C GLU A 81 -0.26 -8.93 28.41
#